data_AF-A0ABD1IQB3-F1
#
_entry.id   AF-A0ABD1IQB3-F1
#
_cell.length_a   1.000
_cell.length_b   1.000
_cell.length_c   1.000
_cell.angle_alpha   90.00
_cell.angle_beta   90.00
_cell.angle_gamma   90.00
#
_symmetry.space_group_name_H-M   'P 1'
#
loop_
_entity.id
_entity.type
_entity.pdbx_description
1 polymer ?
#
loop_
_entity_poly.entity_id
_entity_poly.type
_entity_poly.pdbx_seq_one_letter_code
_entity_poly.pdbx_strand_id
1 'polypeptide(L)'
;MNMSQQEKLTKNVKPVSSHWVEDLCRPHFSMEDVMKSIDEITKQNQGNETDHSLPKCLRTSEGNEIYKRVLRERQQREEQLLRENLAKRLATAGLSEPASTTKSQPNSTQQNQNKQPEESDCIWNKQDVVTLCDTIDTIERDRHKLKLQLEQAQAAVRTEQQERKRLRGLLDESERQLAVSRQEVMRWKLQLEAQRAEGQAKDTQVQALVAEVKQMAEDAARWRTGERKARKEATETRRKCSNLMWEMETLKEQHKVEEKRLVQAARVEGNTVLLKLTQELEQMRAKLKAEQESHARSQTALELLRKHFTNSS
;
A
#
# COMPACT_ATOMS: atom_id res chain seq x y z
N MET A 1 -32.96 -12.82 36.06
CA MET A 1 -32.42 -14.20 36.00
C MET A 1 -31.53 -14.28 34.76
N ASN A 2 -30.22 -14.52 34.75
CA ASN A 2 -29.17 -14.72 35.74
C ASN A 2 -27.90 -14.14 35.10
N MET A 3 -27.32 -13.08 35.65
CA MET A 3 -26.04 -12.50 35.22
C MET A 3 -25.23 -12.14 36.47
N SER A 4 -24.84 -13.13 37.27
CA SER A 4 -24.13 -12.86 38.52
C SER A 4 -23.34 -14.06 39.07
N GLN A 5 -22.44 -14.65 38.27
CA GLN A 5 -21.47 -15.65 38.79
C GLN A 5 -20.13 -15.68 38.02
N GLN A 6 -19.49 -14.53 37.76
CA GLN A 6 -18.12 -14.53 37.18
C GLN A 6 -17.07 -13.70 37.94
N GLU A 7 -17.37 -13.22 39.15
CA GLU A 7 -16.49 -12.26 39.86
C GLU A 7 -15.70 -12.82 41.05
N LYS A 8 -15.51 -14.14 41.14
CA LYS A 8 -14.76 -14.73 42.27
C LYS A 8 -13.78 -15.81 41.82
N LEU A 9 -12.72 -15.44 41.09
CA LEU A 9 -11.61 -16.37 40.81
C LEU A 9 -10.25 -15.72 40.53
N THR A 10 -9.98 -14.52 41.07
CA THR A 10 -8.66 -13.87 40.98
C THR A 10 -8.17 -13.34 42.33
N LYS A 11 -8.14 -14.22 43.34
CA LYS A 11 -7.44 -13.94 44.61
C LYS A 11 -6.65 -15.17 45.05
N ASN A 12 -5.49 -15.37 44.43
CA ASN A 12 -4.28 -15.98 45.03
C ASN A 12 -3.27 -16.32 43.92
N VAL A 13 -2.70 -15.29 43.29
CA VAL A 13 -1.44 -15.47 42.57
C VAL A 13 -0.38 -14.87 43.46
N LYS A 14 0.48 -15.74 44.02
CA LYS A 14 1.69 -15.32 44.74
C LYS A 14 2.47 -14.36 43.82
N PRO A 15 2.97 -13.22 44.33
CA PRO A 15 3.78 -12.34 43.51
C PRO A 15 5.02 -13.11 43.05
N VAL A 16 5.13 -13.30 41.73
CA VAL A 16 6.36 -13.75 41.10
C VAL A 16 7.41 -12.69 41.44
N SER A 17 8.49 -13.13 42.08
CA SER A 17 9.65 -12.32 42.40
C SER A 17 10.14 -11.61 41.14
N SER A 18 9.79 -10.33 40.98
CA SER A 18 10.27 -9.49 39.89
C SER A 18 11.80 -9.49 39.87
N HIS A 19 12.33 -9.65 38.66
CA HIS A 19 13.77 -9.67 38.41
C HIS A 19 14.31 -8.26 38.70
N TRP A 20 15.44 -8.12 39.40
CA TRP A 20 16.06 -6.83 39.76
C TRP A 20 16.30 -5.85 38.58
N VAL A 21 16.25 -6.35 37.34
CA VAL A 21 16.34 -5.56 36.11
C VAL A 21 15.05 -4.78 35.85
N GLU A 22 13.90 -5.31 36.25
CA GLU A 22 12.60 -4.62 36.16
C GLU A 22 12.49 -3.43 37.12
N ASP A 23 13.22 -3.44 38.24
CA ASP A 23 13.27 -2.31 39.19
C ASP A 23 14.21 -1.18 38.72
N LEU A 24 15.30 -1.51 38.02
CA LEU A 24 16.22 -0.52 37.45
C LEU A 24 15.71 0.10 36.15
N CYS A 25 14.91 -0.65 35.39
CA CYS A 25 14.34 -0.24 34.12
C CYS A 25 12.82 -0.35 34.14
N ARG A 26 12.15 0.19 35.18
CA ARG A 26 10.69 0.31 35.14
C ARG A 26 10.31 1.09 33.87
N PRO A 27 9.55 0.49 32.94
CA PRO A 27 9.02 1.24 31.82
C PRO A 27 8.25 2.43 32.40
N HIS A 28 8.70 3.66 32.14
CA HIS A 28 8.00 4.89 32.56
C HIS A 28 6.73 5.14 31.72
N PHE A 29 6.26 4.10 31.03
CA PHE A 29 5.11 4.13 30.16
C PHE A 29 4.20 2.99 30.64
N SER A 30 3.19 3.34 31.43
CA SER A 30 2.09 2.43 31.73
C SER A 30 1.32 2.14 30.44
N MET A 31 0.67 0.98 30.35
CA MET A 31 -0.33 0.71 29.31
C MET A 31 -1.41 1.81 29.29
N GLU A 32 -1.69 2.41 30.44
CA GLU A 32 -2.60 3.54 30.60
C GLU A 32 -2.06 4.82 29.94
N ASP A 33 -0.75 5.02 29.90
CA ASP A 33 -0.12 6.15 29.20
C ASP A 33 -0.17 5.95 27.68
N VAL A 34 -0.05 4.70 27.23
CA VAL A 34 -0.25 4.34 25.82
C VAL A 34 -1.71 4.58 25.40
N MET A 35 -2.67 4.18 26.24
CA MET A 35 -4.09 4.40 25.96
C MET A 35 -4.47 5.90 25.99
N LYS A 36 -3.95 6.67 26.95
CA LYS A 36 -4.15 8.14 26.97
C LYS A 36 -3.56 8.82 25.73
N SER A 37 -2.39 8.39 25.27
CA SER A 37 -1.78 8.88 24.03
C SER A 37 -2.66 8.57 22.81
N ILE A 38 -3.23 7.37 22.72
CA ILE A 38 -4.14 6.99 21.62
C ILE A 38 -5.43 7.82 21.66
N ASP A 39 -5.99 8.07 22.85
CA ASP A 39 -7.19 8.90 23.04
C ASP A 39 -6.93 10.39 22.75
N GLU A 40 -5.75 10.90 23.07
CA GLU A 40 -5.31 12.26 22.70
C GLU A 40 -5.11 12.37 21.18
N ILE A 41 -4.46 11.38 20.55
CA ILE A 41 -4.27 11.32 19.09
C ILE A 41 -5.63 11.23 18.36
N THR A 42 -6.57 10.42 18.86
CA THR A 42 -7.89 10.28 18.22
C THR A 42 -8.78 11.51 18.41
N LYS A 43 -8.66 12.23 19.54
CA LYS A 43 -9.35 13.52 19.74
C LYS A 43 -8.75 14.64 18.89
N GLN A 44 -7.45 14.63 18.64
CA GLN A 44 -6.79 15.61 17.78
C GLN A 44 -7.07 15.37 16.28
N ASN A 45 -7.36 14.12 15.89
CA ASN A 45 -7.59 13.70 14.50
C ASN A 45 -9.02 13.86 13.97
N GLN A 46 -9.99 14.30 14.79
CA GLN A 46 -11.34 14.64 14.31
C GLN A 46 -11.50 16.10 13.86
N GLY A 47 -10.46 16.93 14.01
CA GLY A 47 -10.53 18.37 13.75
C GLY A 47 -9.73 18.90 12.56
N ASN A 48 -8.68 18.24 12.09
CA ASN A 48 -7.87 18.72 10.97
C ASN A 48 -7.28 17.55 10.18
N GLU A 49 -7.79 17.34 8.98
CA GLU A 49 -7.07 16.70 7.88
C GLU A 49 -5.79 17.50 7.60
N THR A 50 -4.72 17.16 8.30
CA THR A 50 -3.36 17.51 7.87
C THR A 50 -2.52 16.26 7.94
N ASP A 51 -2.56 15.52 6.82
CA ASP A 51 -1.36 15.28 6.03
C ASP A 51 -0.08 15.02 6.87
N HIS A 52 0.08 13.79 7.37
CA HIS A 52 1.41 13.23 7.67
C HIS A 52 2.28 13.03 6.42
N SER A 53 1.89 13.64 5.30
CA SER A 53 2.73 13.79 4.14
C SER A 53 4.01 14.55 4.51
N LEU A 54 5.11 14.10 3.92
CA LEU A 54 6.40 14.77 3.91
C LEU A 54 6.25 16.30 3.76
N PRO A 55 7.13 17.10 4.42
CA PRO A 55 7.10 18.56 4.36
C PRO A 55 6.88 19.05 2.92
N LYS A 56 6.04 20.08 2.72
CA LYS A 56 5.69 20.63 1.39
C LYS A 56 6.90 20.90 0.49
N CYS A 57 8.08 21.16 1.05
CA CYS A 57 9.32 21.32 0.30
C CYS A 57 9.80 20.03 -0.40
N LEU A 58 9.42 18.83 0.04
CA LEU A 58 9.78 17.55 -0.59
C LEU A 58 8.80 17.11 -1.70
N ARG A 59 7.67 17.82 -1.86
CA ARG A 59 6.68 17.52 -2.91
C ARG A 59 7.02 18.14 -4.26
N THR A 60 7.92 19.13 -4.31
CA THR A 60 8.43 19.69 -5.57
C THR A 60 9.59 18.85 -6.08
N SER A 61 9.72 18.70 -7.41
CA SER A 61 10.82 17.94 -8.04
C SER A 61 12.19 18.45 -7.56
N GLU A 62 12.32 19.76 -7.38
CA GLU A 62 13.53 20.43 -6.90
C GLU A 62 13.90 20.06 -5.46
N GLY A 63 12.93 19.97 -4.53
CA GLY A 63 13.24 19.61 -3.16
C GLY A 63 13.61 18.13 -3.00
N ASN A 64 13.02 17.25 -3.81
CA ASN A 64 13.42 15.85 -3.87
C ASN A 64 14.83 15.69 -4.48
N GLU A 65 15.19 16.51 -5.48
CA GLU A 65 16.55 16.58 -6.03
C GLU A 65 17.57 17.05 -4.99
N ILE A 66 17.26 18.10 -4.23
CA ILE A 66 18.12 18.62 -3.16
C ILE A 66 18.33 17.56 -2.08
N TYR A 67 17.26 16.89 -1.65
CA TYR A 67 17.34 15.82 -0.65
C TYR A 67 18.22 14.66 -1.13
N LYS A 68 18.02 14.19 -2.37
CA LYS A 68 18.87 13.15 -2.99
C LYS A 68 20.31 13.60 -3.17
N ARG A 69 20.57 14.89 -3.39
CA ARG A 69 21.93 15.45 -3.49
C ARG A 69 22.62 15.43 -2.13
N VAL A 70 21.95 15.91 -1.09
CA VAL A 70 22.48 15.89 0.29
C VAL A 70 22.76 14.46 0.76
N LEU A 71 21.88 13.51 0.44
CA LEU A 71 22.09 12.10 0.79
C LEU A 71 23.33 11.53 0.09
N ARG A 72 23.51 11.81 -1.20
CA ARG A 72 24.70 11.37 -1.97
C ARG A 72 25.98 12.00 -1.43
N GLU A 73 25.98 13.30 -1.13
CA GLU A 73 27.14 13.97 -0.54
C GLU A 73 27.52 13.41 0.84
N ARG A 74 26.53 13.10 1.68
CA ARG A 74 26.77 12.47 2.98
C ARG A 74 27.38 11.08 2.81
N GLN A 75 26.83 10.27 1.92
CA GLN A 75 27.32 8.91 1.67
C GLN A 75 28.74 8.92 1.11
N GLN A 76 29.07 9.85 0.20
CA GLN A 76 30.43 10.01 -0.32
C GLN A 76 31.43 10.42 0.76
N ARG A 77 31.07 11.34 1.67
CA ARG A 77 31.94 11.72 2.79
C ARG A 77 32.19 10.56 3.75
N GLU A 78 31.17 9.77 4.06
CA GLU A 78 31.31 8.58 4.91
C GLU A 78 32.21 7.52 4.26
N GLU A 79 32.06 7.27 2.95
CA GLU A 79 32.92 6.36 2.20
C GLU A 79 34.38 6.85 2.14
N GLN A 80 34.58 8.16 1.98
CA GLN A 80 35.91 8.77 1.97
C GLN A 80 36.60 8.64 3.34
N LEU A 81 35.90 8.87 4.44
CA LEU A 81 36.40 8.64 5.79
C LEU A 81 36.76 7.17 6.05
N LEU A 82 35.97 6.23 5.53
CA LEU A 82 36.28 4.80 5.62
C LEU A 82 37.56 4.45 4.85
N ARG A 83 37.72 4.99 3.62
CA ARG A 83 38.96 4.81 2.83
C ARG A 83 40.18 5.39 3.54
N GLU A 84 40.07 6.58 4.11
CA GLU A 84 41.16 7.21 4.87
C GLU A 84 41.54 6.41 6.13
N ASN A 85 40.56 5.88 6.86
CA ASN A 85 40.82 5.04 8.03
C ASN A 85 41.46 3.70 7.66
N LEU A 86 41.05 3.09 6.55
CA LEU A 86 41.71 1.88 6.03
C LEU A 86 43.16 2.17 5.60
N ALA A 87 43.40 3.29 4.91
CA ALA A 87 44.75 3.71 4.52
C ALA A 87 45.66 3.96 5.73
N LYS A 88 45.14 4.60 6.79
CA LYS A 88 45.88 4.80 8.05
C LYS A 88 46.22 3.47 8.74
N ARG A 89 45.30 2.50 8.74
CA ARG A 89 45.56 1.17 9.32
C ARG A 89 46.62 0.39 8.54
N LEU A 90 46.61 0.48 7.21
CA LEU A 90 47.63 -0.15 6.36
C LEU A 90 49.01 0.49 6.54
N ALA A 91 49.08 1.82 6.71
CA ALA A 91 50.35 2.52 6.96
C ALA A 91 50.95 2.20 8.34
N THR A 92 50.13 1.86 9.34
CA THR A 92 50.59 1.58 10.71
C THR A 92 51.02 0.11 10.90
N ALA A 93 50.55 -0.80 10.05
CA ALA A 93 50.84 -2.24 10.15
C ALA A 93 52.18 -2.68 9.50
N GLY A 94 52.90 -1.77 8.84
CA GLY A 94 54.15 -2.06 8.11
C GLY A 94 55.45 -1.95 8.92
N LEU A 95 55.39 -1.64 10.23
CA LEU A 95 56.58 -1.44 11.09
C LEU A 95 56.52 -2.39 12.30
N SER A 96 56.68 -3.69 12.06
CA SER A 96 56.98 -4.65 13.13
C SER A 96 57.64 -5.88 12.53
N GLU A 97 58.97 -5.83 12.42
CA GLU A 97 59.83 -6.99 12.21
C GLU A 97 60.96 -6.99 13.28
N PRO A 98 61.62 -8.14 13.51
CA PRO A 98 61.77 -8.71 14.84
C PRO A 98 63.19 -8.62 15.38
N ALA A 99 63.31 -8.58 16.71
CA ALA A 99 64.60 -8.65 17.39
C ALA A 99 65.05 -10.11 17.58
N SER A 100 65.99 -10.51 16.74
CA SER A 100 66.89 -11.65 16.89
C SER A 100 67.66 -11.58 18.22
N THR A 101 67.82 -12.70 18.94
CA THR A 101 68.85 -12.80 19.99
C THR A 101 69.61 -14.11 19.87
N THR A 102 70.77 -13.99 19.24
CA THR A 102 71.92 -14.90 19.23
C THR A 102 72.43 -15.13 20.66
N LYS A 103 72.89 -16.35 20.98
CA LYS A 103 74.00 -16.57 21.92
C LYS A 103 74.56 -18.00 21.80
N SER A 104 75.71 -18.07 21.13
CA SER A 104 76.66 -19.18 21.17
C SER A 104 77.66 -18.95 22.31
N GLN A 105 78.07 -20.01 23.01
CA GLN A 105 79.20 -19.97 23.94
C GLN A 105 79.92 -21.33 23.95
N PRO A 106 81.23 -21.41 23.66
CA PRO A 106 82.05 -22.59 23.88
C PRO A 106 82.92 -22.40 25.14
N ASN A 107 82.96 -23.40 26.02
CA ASN A 107 83.94 -23.43 27.11
C ASN A 107 84.93 -24.59 26.90
N SER A 108 86.18 -24.16 26.76
CA SER A 108 87.42 -24.94 26.83
C SER A 108 87.77 -25.27 28.29
N THR A 109 88.74 -26.17 28.45
CA THR A 109 89.60 -26.44 29.63
C THR A 109 89.21 -27.66 30.45
N GLN A 110 90.00 -28.75 30.32
CA GLN A 110 90.78 -29.26 31.46
C GLN A 110 91.84 -30.26 31.01
N GLN A 111 93.07 -29.81 31.20
CA GLN A 111 94.33 -30.52 31.18
C GLN A 111 94.38 -31.38 32.47
N ASN A 112 94.54 -32.69 32.35
CA ASN A 112 94.85 -33.56 33.48
C ASN A 112 95.99 -34.50 33.10
N GLN A 113 97.19 -34.13 33.54
CA GLN A 113 98.36 -34.99 33.56
C GLN A 113 98.20 -35.99 34.70
N ASN A 114 98.25 -37.29 34.40
CA ASN A 114 98.46 -38.29 35.45
C ASN A 114 99.39 -39.40 34.93
N LYS A 115 100.63 -39.33 35.45
CA LYS A 115 101.58 -40.39 35.82
C LYS A 115 101.49 -41.73 35.05
N GLN A 116 102.51 -41.98 34.23
CA GLN A 116 102.93 -43.33 33.84
C GLN A 116 103.69 -44.03 34.97
N PRO A 117 103.52 -45.35 35.12
CA PRO A 117 104.59 -46.27 35.50
C PRO A 117 105.14 -47.00 34.26
N GLU A 118 106.39 -47.41 34.40
CA GLU A 118 107.28 -47.95 33.38
C GLU A 118 106.96 -49.38 32.89
N GLU A 119 107.39 -49.60 31.64
CA GLU A 119 107.97 -50.83 31.07
C GLU A 119 107.08 -52.04 30.73
N SER A 120 106.88 -52.22 29.43
CA SER A 120 107.01 -53.50 28.71
C SER A 120 107.29 -53.22 27.23
N ASP A 121 108.26 -53.91 26.65
CA ASP A 121 108.78 -53.73 25.28
C ASP A 121 107.68 -53.67 24.21
N CYS A 122 107.48 -52.48 23.66
CA CYS A 122 106.52 -52.24 22.59
C CYS A 122 107.24 -52.33 21.23
N ILE A 123 106.80 -53.28 20.39
CA ILE A 123 107.30 -53.54 19.02
C ILE A 123 107.00 -52.37 18.06
N TRP A 124 106.21 -51.39 18.50
CA TRP A 124 105.75 -50.27 17.69
C TRP A 124 106.67 -49.05 17.84
N ASN A 125 107.00 -48.40 16.72
CA ASN A 125 107.69 -47.12 16.72
C ASN A 125 106.79 -46.05 17.37
N LYS A 126 107.35 -45.21 18.24
CA LYS A 126 106.61 -44.15 18.95
C LYS A 126 105.86 -43.22 18.00
N GLN A 127 106.40 -42.97 16.80
CA GLN A 127 105.73 -42.19 15.75
C GLN A 127 104.50 -42.89 15.18
N ASP A 128 104.53 -44.21 15.01
CA ASP A 128 103.38 -44.96 14.49
C ASP A 128 102.23 -44.97 15.50
N VAL A 129 102.54 -45.03 16.80
CA VAL A 129 101.53 -44.93 17.86
C VAL A 129 100.88 -43.55 17.89
N VAL A 130 101.66 -42.47 17.77
CA VAL A 130 101.11 -41.09 17.75
C VAL A 130 100.22 -40.89 16.52
N THR A 131 100.66 -41.33 15.34
CA THR A 131 99.84 -41.20 14.11
C THR A 131 98.57 -42.06 14.16
N LEU A 132 98.61 -43.25 14.76
CA LEU A 132 97.42 -44.06 15.03
C LEU A 132 96.46 -43.37 16.03
N CYS A 133 96.97 -42.81 17.12
CA CYS A 133 96.16 -42.04 18.06
C CYS A 133 95.52 -40.82 17.40
N ASP A 134 96.27 -40.03 16.62
CA ASP A 134 95.76 -38.86 15.92
C ASP A 134 94.68 -39.23 14.89
N THR A 135 94.88 -40.33 14.15
CA THR A 135 93.88 -40.81 13.17
C THR A 135 92.62 -41.32 13.86
N ILE A 136 92.73 -42.06 14.97
CA ILE A 136 91.58 -42.45 15.79
C ILE A 136 90.83 -41.22 16.30
N ASP A 137 91.55 -40.22 16.83
CA ASP A 137 90.95 -38.97 17.30
C ASP A 137 90.24 -38.20 16.18
N THR A 138 90.78 -38.19 14.96
CA THR A 138 90.09 -37.59 13.79
C THR A 138 88.81 -38.34 13.45
N ILE A 139 88.85 -39.67 13.40
CA ILE A 139 87.70 -40.52 13.11
C ILE A 139 86.62 -40.33 14.18
N GLU A 140 86.99 -40.27 15.45
CA GLU A 140 86.04 -40.04 16.55
C GLU A 140 85.40 -38.66 16.46
N ARG A 141 86.18 -37.61 16.17
CA ARG A 141 85.64 -36.26 15.94
C ARG A 141 84.65 -36.23 14.77
N ASP A 142 84.98 -36.86 13.66
CA ASP A 142 84.10 -36.90 12.49
C ASP A 142 82.86 -37.76 12.73
N ARG A 143 83.00 -38.88 13.46
CA ARG A 143 81.86 -39.68 13.92
C ARG A 143 80.93 -38.86 14.82
N HIS A 144 81.46 -38.05 15.73
CA HIS A 144 80.65 -37.16 16.56
C HIS A 144 79.95 -36.08 15.73
N LYS A 145 80.64 -35.44 14.78
CA LYS A 145 80.04 -34.46 13.86
C LYS A 145 78.90 -35.07 13.04
N LEU A 146 79.13 -36.25 12.46
CA LEU A 146 78.11 -36.95 11.65
C LEU A 146 76.90 -37.35 12.49
N LYS A 147 77.10 -37.82 13.73
CA LYS A 147 75.99 -38.08 14.65
C LYS A 147 75.17 -36.82 14.92
N LEU A 148 75.82 -35.70 15.23
CA LEU A 148 75.13 -34.44 15.46
C LEU A 148 74.35 -33.97 14.22
N GLN A 149 74.95 -34.06 13.04
CA GLN A 149 74.28 -33.74 11.78
C GLN A 149 73.08 -34.65 11.50
N LEU A 150 73.20 -35.96 11.80
CA LEU A 150 72.09 -36.90 11.68
C LEU A 150 70.96 -36.57 12.64
N GLU A 151 71.27 -36.24 13.89
CA GLU A 151 70.27 -35.82 14.90
C GLU A 151 69.56 -34.53 14.48
N GLN A 152 70.29 -33.54 13.96
CA GLN A 152 69.72 -32.30 13.43
C GLN A 152 68.81 -32.57 12.22
N ALA A 153 69.25 -33.40 11.27
CA ALA A 153 68.45 -33.77 10.11
C ALA A 153 67.18 -34.55 10.51
N GLN A 154 67.29 -35.45 11.49
CA GLN A 154 66.12 -36.16 12.03
C GLN A 154 65.15 -35.21 12.74
N ALA A 155 65.64 -34.22 13.48
CA ALA A 155 64.80 -33.20 14.09
C ALA A 155 64.06 -32.37 13.02
N ALA A 156 64.77 -31.92 11.98
CA ALA A 156 64.17 -31.19 10.86
C ALA A 156 63.11 -32.00 10.10
N VAL A 157 63.34 -33.29 9.88
CA VAL A 157 62.33 -34.18 9.26
C VAL A 157 61.09 -34.29 10.16
N ARG A 158 61.25 -34.36 11.48
CA ARG A 158 60.11 -34.41 12.41
C ARG A 158 59.31 -33.10 12.40
N THR A 159 59.96 -31.94 12.36
CA THR A 159 59.26 -30.65 12.28
C THR A 159 58.51 -30.51 10.95
N GLU A 160 59.14 -30.84 9.83
CA GLU A 160 58.49 -30.86 8.51
C GLU A 160 57.28 -31.81 8.46
N GLN A 161 57.38 -32.99 9.09
CA GLN A 161 56.24 -33.91 9.19
C GLN A 161 55.09 -33.33 10.02
N GLN A 162 55.40 -32.62 11.11
CA GLN A 162 54.39 -31.93 11.92
C GLN A 162 53.74 -30.78 11.14
N GLU A 163 54.53 -29.99 10.41
CA GLU A 163 54.03 -28.91 9.56
C GLU A 163 53.13 -29.44 8.44
N ARG A 164 53.54 -30.51 7.75
CA ARG A 164 52.70 -31.18 6.74
C ARG A 164 51.37 -31.67 7.32
N LYS A 165 51.38 -32.25 8.52
CA LYS A 165 50.14 -32.67 9.21
C LYS A 165 49.25 -31.46 9.55
N ARG A 166 49.85 -30.38 10.04
CA ARG A 166 49.13 -29.13 10.35
C ARG A 166 48.51 -28.53 9.09
N LEU A 167 49.27 -28.41 8.01
CA LEU A 167 48.80 -27.86 6.74
C LEU A 167 47.70 -28.72 6.13
N ARG A 168 47.80 -30.05 6.22
CA ARG A 168 46.73 -30.95 5.80
C ARG A 168 45.44 -30.73 6.59
N GLY A 169 45.53 -30.58 7.91
CA GLY A 169 44.36 -30.26 8.73
C GLY A 169 43.70 -28.93 8.36
N LEU A 170 44.50 -27.90 8.04
CA LEU A 170 43.98 -26.61 7.57
C LEU A 170 43.33 -26.72 6.18
N LEU A 171 43.91 -27.51 5.28
CA LEU A 171 43.32 -27.77 3.96
C LEU A 171 41.95 -28.45 4.10
N ASP A 172 41.88 -29.54 4.87
CA ASP A 172 40.64 -30.28 5.10
C ASP A 172 39.54 -29.37 5.70
N GLU A 173 39.91 -28.48 6.63
CA GLU A 173 38.97 -27.52 7.22
C GLU A 173 38.49 -26.49 6.19
N SER A 174 39.39 -25.97 5.36
CA SER A 174 39.02 -25.03 4.29
C SER A 174 38.10 -25.67 3.24
N GLU A 175 38.31 -26.94 2.91
CA GLU A 175 37.46 -27.69 1.99
C GLU A 175 36.06 -27.93 2.57
N ARG A 176 35.96 -28.23 3.88
CA ARG A 176 34.67 -28.33 4.57
C ARG A 176 33.92 -27.01 4.55
N GLN A 177 34.58 -25.90 4.88
CA GLN A 177 33.97 -24.57 4.85
C GLN A 177 33.51 -24.17 3.44
N LEU A 178 34.31 -24.49 2.42
CA LEU A 178 33.92 -24.28 1.02
C LEU A 178 32.69 -25.11 0.64
N ALA A 179 32.60 -26.37 1.09
CA ALA A 179 31.44 -27.22 0.84
C ALA A 179 30.17 -26.66 1.49
N VAL A 180 30.25 -26.21 2.75
CA VAL A 180 29.12 -25.55 3.45
C VAL A 180 28.70 -24.29 2.73
N SER A 181 29.65 -23.42 2.37
CA SER A 181 29.36 -22.17 1.64
C SER A 181 28.67 -22.45 0.29
N ARG A 182 29.11 -23.47 -0.45
CA ARG A 182 28.45 -23.87 -1.71
C ARG A 182 27.00 -24.33 -1.47
N GLN A 183 26.76 -25.11 -0.42
CA GLN A 183 25.40 -25.53 -0.07
C GLN A 183 24.50 -24.34 0.30
N GLU A 184 25.03 -23.38 1.07
CA GLU A 184 24.31 -22.15 1.41
C GLU A 184 23.98 -21.32 0.17
N VAL A 185 24.94 -21.12 -0.74
CA VAL A 185 24.72 -20.41 -2.00
C VAL A 185 23.61 -21.06 -2.82
N MET A 186 23.59 -22.39 -2.91
CA MET A 186 22.53 -23.12 -3.62
C MET A 186 21.17 -22.94 -2.95
N ARG A 187 21.11 -22.95 -1.61
CA ARG A 187 19.88 -22.67 -0.85
C ARG A 187 19.37 -21.26 -1.11
N TRP A 188 20.26 -20.26 -1.04
CA TRP A 188 19.92 -18.86 -1.32
C TRP A 188 19.44 -18.65 -2.75
N LYS A 189 20.07 -19.32 -3.72
CA LYS A 189 19.65 -19.30 -5.12
C LYS A 189 18.22 -19.82 -5.29
N LEU A 190 17.90 -20.97 -4.69
CA LEU A 190 16.55 -21.53 -4.73
C LEU A 190 15.52 -20.61 -4.07
N GLN A 191 15.87 -19.99 -2.95
CA GLN A 191 15.00 -19.03 -2.27
C GLN A 191 14.75 -17.78 -3.13
N LEU A 192 15.78 -17.27 -3.81
CA LEU A 192 15.64 -16.14 -4.72
C LEU A 192 14.76 -16.48 -5.92
N GLU A 193 14.90 -17.67 -6.51
CA GLU A 193 14.05 -18.15 -7.60
C GLU A 193 12.59 -18.26 -7.16
N ALA A 194 12.33 -18.81 -5.96
CA ALA A 194 10.99 -18.88 -5.39
C ALA A 194 10.37 -17.50 -5.15
N GLN A 195 11.12 -16.57 -4.55
CA GLN A 195 10.65 -15.19 -4.34
C GLN A 195 10.40 -14.45 -5.66
N ARG A 196 11.20 -14.71 -6.69
CA ARG A 196 11.00 -14.14 -8.03
C ARG A 196 9.71 -14.66 -8.66
N ALA A 197 9.45 -15.97 -8.57
CA ALA A 197 8.22 -16.56 -9.07
C ALA A 197 6.98 -16.02 -8.32
N GLU A 198 7.06 -15.87 -6.99
CA GLU A 198 6.01 -15.26 -6.18
C GLU A 198 5.77 -13.79 -6.57
N GLY A 199 6.85 -13.02 -6.79
CA GLY A 199 6.78 -11.65 -7.27
C GLY A 199 6.05 -11.55 -8.62
N GLN A 200 6.40 -12.41 -9.58
CA GLN A 200 5.73 -12.47 -10.88
C GLN A 200 4.24 -12.84 -10.75
N ALA A 201 3.89 -13.78 -9.88
CA ALA A 201 2.49 -14.14 -9.63
C ALA A 201 1.68 -13.00 -9.00
N LYS A 202 2.29 -12.23 -8.09
CA LYS A 202 1.67 -11.03 -7.53
C LYS A 202 1.52 -9.93 -8.56
N ASP A 203 2.50 -9.73 -9.44
CA ASP A 203 2.44 -8.74 -10.51
C ASP A 203 1.29 -9.04 -11.50
N THR A 204 1.09 -10.30 -11.87
CA THR A 204 -0.05 -10.69 -12.73
C THR A 204 -1.39 -10.48 -12.04
N GLN A 205 -1.49 -10.76 -10.75
CA GLN A 205 -2.70 -10.48 -9.95
C GLN A 205 -2.99 -8.98 -9.89
N VAL A 206 -1.97 -8.15 -9.65
CA VAL A 206 -2.12 -6.68 -9.65
C VAL A 206 -2.57 -6.18 -11.01
N GLN A 207 -2.01 -6.70 -12.11
CA GLN A 207 -2.44 -6.32 -13.46
C GLN A 207 -3.90 -6.70 -13.74
N ALA A 208 -4.34 -7.88 -13.30
CA ALA A 208 -5.74 -8.29 -13.41
C ALA A 208 -6.68 -7.36 -12.64
N LEU A 209 -6.34 -7.03 -11.39
CA LEU A 209 -7.13 -6.09 -10.58
C LEU A 209 -7.16 -4.68 -11.20
N VAL A 210 -6.06 -4.21 -11.78
CA VAL A 210 -6.02 -2.92 -12.49
C VAL A 210 -6.96 -2.94 -13.70
N ALA A 211 -7.01 -4.03 -14.45
CA ALA A 211 -7.93 -4.17 -15.58
C ALA A 211 -9.41 -4.15 -15.11
N GLU A 212 -9.71 -4.87 -14.02
CA GLU A 212 -11.04 -4.89 -13.42
C GLU A 212 -11.48 -3.49 -12.94
N VAL A 213 -10.61 -2.76 -12.24
CA VAL A 213 -10.89 -1.39 -11.79
C VAL A 213 -11.15 -0.45 -12.98
N LYS A 214 -10.37 -0.58 -14.07
CA LYS A 214 -10.60 0.19 -15.30
C LYS A 214 -11.97 -0.12 -15.90
N GLN A 215 -12.34 -1.38 -16.01
CA GLN A 215 -13.65 -1.79 -16.51
C GLN A 215 -14.79 -1.26 -15.64
N MET A 216 -14.67 -1.36 -14.30
CA MET A 216 -15.67 -0.79 -13.39
C MET A 216 -15.77 0.74 -13.50
N ALA A 217 -14.65 1.43 -13.73
CA ALA A 217 -14.66 2.88 -13.95
C ALA A 217 -15.37 3.26 -15.26
N GLU A 218 -15.16 2.50 -16.34
CA GLU A 218 -15.86 2.66 -17.61
C GLU A 218 -17.36 2.39 -17.45
N ASP A 219 -17.74 1.33 -16.74
CA ASP A 219 -19.14 1.03 -16.40
C ASP A 219 -19.79 2.16 -15.61
N ALA A 220 -19.13 2.64 -14.54
CA ALA A 220 -19.62 3.77 -13.77
C ALA A 220 -19.80 5.02 -14.64
N ALA A 221 -18.89 5.27 -15.58
CA ALA A 221 -19.03 6.36 -16.54
C ALA A 221 -20.25 6.15 -17.47
N ARG A 222 -20.45 4.94 -18.00
CA ARG A 222 -21.65 4.57 -18.78
C ARG A 222 -22.93 4.85 -17.99
N TRP A 223 -23.03 4.35 -16.76
CA TRP A 223 -24.19 4.56 -15.89
C TRP A 223 -24.47 6.04 -15.63
N ARG A 224 -23.44 6.84 -15.31
CA ARG A 224 -23.60 8.29 -15.12
C ARG A 224 -24.12 8.99 -16.39
N THR A 225 -23.65 8.59 -17.57
CA THR A 225 -24.17 9.16 -18.82
C THR A 225 -25.62 8.75 -19.08
N GLY A 226 -25.98 7.49 -18.78
CA GLY A 226 -27.36 7.00 -18.85
C GLY A 226 -28.29 7.75 -17.91
N GLU A 227 -27.88 7.94 -16.66
CA GLU A 227 -28.64 8.70 -15.66
C GLU A 227 -28.88 10.15 -16.12
N ARG A 228 -27.86 10.82 -16.65
CA ARG A 228 -28.00 12.19 -17.19
C ARG A 228 -28.99 12.26 -18.35
N LYS A 229 -29.00 11.27 -19.24
CA LYS A 229 -29.96 11.18 -20.35
C LYS A 229 -31.38 10.97 -19.83
N ALA A 230 -31.58 9.98 -18.95
CA ALA A 230 -32.88 9.70 -18.34
C ALA A 230 -33.44 10.92 -17.58
N ARG A 231 -32.59 11.66 -16.85
CA ARG A 231 -33.00 12.91 -16.19
C ARG A 231 -33.46 13.97 -17.19
N LYS A 232 -32.74 14.16 -18.30
CA LYS A 232 -33.16 15.10 -19.37
C LYS A 232 -34.51 14.71 -19.95
N GLU A 233 -34.67 13.44 -20.32
CA GLU A 233 -35.94 12.90 -20.84
C GLU A 233 -37.09 13.11 -19.84
N ALA A 234 -36.87 12.81 -18.55
CA ALA A 234 -37.87 13.03 -17.50
C ALA A 234 -38.27 14.52 -17.35
N THR A 235 -37.31 15.45 -17.48
CA THR A 235 -37.63 16.88 -17.46
C THR A 235 -38.40 17.32 -18.71
N GLU A 236 -38.09 16.73 -19.87
CA GLU A 236 -38.78 17.03 -21.12
C GLU A 236 -40.21 16.50 -21.13
N THR A 237 -40.43 15.25 -20.69
CA THR A 237 -41.77 14.67 -20.55
C THR A 237 -42.59 15.47 -19.55
N ARG A 238 -42.01 15.88 -18.42
CA ARG A 238 -42.68 16.77 -17.46
C ARG A 238 -43.13 18.08 -18.10
N ARG A 239 -42.26 18.72 -18.90
CA ARG A 239 -42.63 19.95 -19.64
C ARG A 239 -43.76 19.70 -20.63
N LYS A 240 -43.72 18.61 -21.40
CA LYS A 240 -44.80 18.22 -22.32
C LYS A 240 -46.13 18.01 -21.58
N CYS A 241 -46.12 17.31 -20.44
CA CYS A 241 -47.31 17.14 -19.61
C CYS A 241 -47.86 18.47 -19.10
N SER A 242 -46.99 19.39 -18.64
CA SER A 242 -47.41 20.74 -18.22
C SER A 242 -48.02 21.55 -19.37
N ASN A 243 -47.44 21.47 -20.56
CA ASN A 243 -47.98 22.14 -21.75
C ASN A 243 -49.35 21.59 -22.13
N LEU A 244 -49.49 20.27 -22.22
CA LEU A 244 -50.77 19.62 -22.52
C LEU A 244 -51.84 19.93 -21.46
N MET A 245 -51.46 19.97 -20.19
CA MET A 245 -52.38 20.35 -19.11
C MET A 245 -52.88 21.80 -19.27
N TRP A 246 -51.99 22.72 -19.63
CA TRP A 246 -52.37 24.11 -19.91
C TRP A 246 -53.27 24.21 -21.14
N GLU A 247 -52.93 23.52 -22.25
CA GLU A 247 -53.77 23.45 -23.46
C GLU A 247 -55.17 22.93 -23.13
N MET A 248 -55.27 21.84 -22.36
CA MET A 248 -56.56 21.29 -21.91
C MET A 248 -57.38 22.30 -21.10
N GLU A 249 -56.75 23.08 -20.22
CA GLU A 249 -57.46 24.08 -19.43
C GLU A 249 -57.94 25.25 -20.30
N THR A 250 -57.11 25.70 -21.26
CA THR A 250 -57.52 26.73 -22.23
C THR A 250 -58.68 26.28 -23.11
N LEU A 251 -58.66 25.03 -23.59
CA LEU A 251 -59.76 24.45 -24.38
C LEU A 251 -61.05 24.34 -23.56
N LYS A 252 -60.97 23.97 -22.28
CA LYS A 252 -62.13 23.97 -21.39
C LYS A 252 -62.74 25.36 -21.23
N GLU A 253 -61.92 26.39 -21.04
CA GLU A 253 -62.42 27.76 -20.94
C GLU A 253 -63.02 28.26 -22.26
N GLN A 254 -62.39 27.96 -23.40
CA GLN A 254 -62.96 28.24 -24.72
C GLN A 254 -64.34 27.58 -24.88
N HIS A 255 -64.45 26.30 -24.53
CA HIS A 255 -65.71 25.57 -24.60
C HIS A 255 -66.81 26.19 -23.72
N LYS A 256 -66.49 26.61 -22.49
CA LYS A 256 -67.45 27.32 -21.62
C LYS A 256 -67.92 28.65 -22.22
N VAL A 257 -67.04 29.38 -22.90
CA VAL A 257 -67.38 30.64 -23.58
C VAL A 257 -68.27 30.37 -24.78
N GLU A 258 -67.95 29.35 -25.59
CA GLU A 258 -68.76 28.92 -26.72
C GLU A 258 -70.15 28.44 -26.30
N GLU A 259 -70.25 27.65 -25.23
CA GLU A 259 -71.53 27.21 -24.66
C GLU A 259 -72.41 28.41 -24.27
N LYS A 260 -71.84 29.39 -23.55
CA LYS A 260 -72.55 30.64 -23.22
C LYS A 260 -73.00 31.39 -24.47
N ARG A 261 -72.16 31.46 -25.50
CA ARG A 261 -72.49 32.11 -26.78
C ARG A 261 -73.64 31.40 -27.49
N LEU A 262 -73.62 30.06 -27.54
CA LEU A 262 -74.69 29.25 -28.14
C LEU A 262 -76.01 29.43 -27.37
N VAL A 263 -75.99 29.42 -26.04
CA VAL A 263 -77.17 29.67 -25.21
C VAL A 263 -77.74 31.08 -25.46
N GLN A 264 -76.89 32.10 -25.57
CA GLN A 264 -77.32 33.45 -25.89
C GLN A 264 -77.91 33.56 -27.30
N ALA A 265 -77.27 32.93 -28.30
CA ALA A 265 -77.78 32.89 -29.67
C ALA A 265 -79.17 32.23 -29.72
N ALA A 266 -79.32 31.07 -29.09
CA ALA A 266 -80.61 30.37 -28.98
C ALA A 266 -81.68 31.22 -28.25
N ARG A 267 -81.29 31.99 -27.22
CA ARG A 267 -82.20 32.92 -26.52
C ARG A 267 -82.65 34.06 -27.42
N VAL A 268 -81.74 34.65 -28.20
CA VAL A 268 -82.07 35.72 -29.15
C VAL A 268 -82.98 35.19 -30.25
N GLU A 269 -82.64 34.04 -30.86
CA GLU A 269 -83.49 33.37 -31.85
C GLU A 269 -84.89 33.06 -31.28
N GLY A 270 -84.96 32.47 -30.08
CA GLY A 270 -86.21 32.22 -29.38
C GLY A 270 -87.04 33.48 -29.16
N ASN A 271 -86.42 34.58 -28.73
CA ASN A 271 -87.08 35.89 -28.59
C ASN A 271 -87.60 36.42 -29.93
N THR A 272 -86.84 36.27 -31.03
CA THR A 272 -87.31 36.71 -32.36
C THR A 272 -88.51 35.91 -32.84
N VAL A 273 -88.55 34.60 -32.59
CA VAL A 273 -89.70 33.73 -32.89
C VAL A 273 -90.90 34.12 -32.04
N LEU A 274 -90.71 34.36 -30.74
CA LEU A 274 -91.77 34.83 -29.84
C LEU A 274 -92.34 36.19 -30.27
N LEU A 275 -91.49 37.13 -30.71
CA LEU A 275 -91.94 38.42 -31.25
C LEU A 275 -92.76 38.27 -32.53
N LYS A 276 -92.35 37.38 -33.45
CA LYS A 276 -93.13 37.08 -34.65
C LYS A 276 -94.49 36.48 -34.30
N LEU A 277 -94.53 35.48 -33.42
CA LEU A 277 -95.77 34.84 -32.98
C LEU A 277 -96.71 35.82 -32.26
N THR A 278 -96.18 36.72 -31.42
CA THR A 278 -96.99 37.75 -30.76
C THR A 278 -97.57 38.74 -31.77
N GLN A 279 -96.77 39.18 -32.75
CA GLN A 279 -97.25 40.01 -33.85
C GLN A 279 -98.34 39.29 -34.68
N GLU A 280 -98.15 38.03 -35.02
CA GLU A 280 -99.15 37.21 -35.73
C GLU A 280 -100.44 37.08 -34.90
N LEU A 281 -100.34 36.84 -33.59
CA LEU A 281 -101.49 36.79 -32.69
C LEU A 281 -102.23 38.13 -32.61
N GLU A 282 -101.51 39.25 -32.55
CA GLU A 282 -102.09 40.60 -32.58
C GLU A 282 -102.80 40.88 -33.91
N GLN A 283 -102.20 40.50 -35.04
CA GLN A 283 -102.82 40.59 -36.35
C GLN A 283 -104.10 39.75 -36.43
N MET A 284 -104.08 38.52 -35.93
CA MET A 284 -105.27 37.66 -35.90
C MET A 284 -106.37 38.20 -34.98
N ARG A 285 -106.00 38.79 -33.82
CA ARG A 285 -106.96 39.49 -32.95
C ARG A 285 -107.57 40.71 -33.64
N ALA A 286 -106.77 41.49 -34.37
CA ALA A 286 -107.26 42.64 -35.13
C ALA A 286 -108.22 42.21 -36.26
N LYS A 287 -107.87 41.14 -37.00
CA LYS A 287 -108.77 40.53 -38.00
C LYS A 287 -110.07 40.06 -37.38
N LEU A 288 -110.01 39.35 -36.25
CA LEU A 288 -111.20 38.88 -35.53
C LEU A 288 -112.09 40.05 -35.09
N LYS A 289 -111.52 41.15 -34.58
CA LYS A 289 -112.27 42.37 -34.23
C LYS A 289 -112.91 43.02 -35.46
N ALA A 290 -112.17 43.14 -36.56
CA ALA A 290 -112.70 43.70 -37.81
C ALA A 290 -113.85 42.85 -38.37
N GLU A 291 -113.75 41.52 -38.28
CA GLU A 291 -114.83 40.58 -38.61
C GLU A 291 -116.03 40.75 -37.68
N GLN A 292 -115.82 40.88 -36.36
CA GLN A 292 -116.89 41.15 -35.40
C GLN A 292 -117.61 42.47 -35.69
N GLU A 293 -116.87 43.55 -35.99
CA GLU A 293 -117.44 44.85 -36.38
C GLU A 293 -118.18 44.77 -37.72
N SER A 294 -117.66 44.02 -38.69
CA SER A 294 -118.34 43.75 -39.95
C SER A 294 -119.62 42.95 -39.75
N HIS A 295 -119.59 41.95 -38.87
CA HIS A 295 -120.76 41.16 -38.49
C HIS A 295 -121.80 41.99 -37.75
N ALA A 296 -121.39 42.86 -36.82
CA ALA A 296 -122.28 43.80 -36.13
C ALA A 296 -122.94 44.78 -37.12
N ARG A 297 -122.18 45.30 -38.10
CA ARG A 297 -122.71 46.10 -39.22
C ARG A 297 -123.70 45.30 -40.08
N SER A 298 -123.38 44.04 -40.37
CA SER A 298 -124.26 43.14 -41.11
C SER A 298 -125.54 42.82 -40.33
N GLN A 299 -125.44 42.59 -39.02
CA GLN A 299 -126.60 42.39 -38.13
C GLN A 299 -127.48 43.62 -38.05
N THR A 300 -126.91 44.82 -37.86
CA THR A 300 -127.68 46.07 -37.86
C THR A 300 -128.35 46.32 -39.22
N ALA A 301 -127.68 46.01 -40.33
CA ALA A 301 -128.30 46.04 -41.66
C ALA A 301 -129.46 45.04 -41.80
N LEU A 302 -129.29 43.81 -41.32
CA LEU A 302 -130.36 42.80 -41.29
C LEU A 302 -131.52 43.21 -40.38
N GLU A 303 -131.26 43.88 -39.25
CA GLU A 303 -132.29 44.43 -38.37
C GLU A 303 -133.04 45.60 -39.03
N LEU A 304 -132.35 46.48 -39.76
CA LEU A 304 -132.99 47.52 -40.56
C LEU A 304 -133.88 46.91 -41.64
N LEU A 305 -133.42 45.86 -42.32
CA LEU A 305 -134.24 45.11 -43.27
C LEU A 305 -135.45 44.48 -42.56
N ARG A 306 -135.26 43.80 -41.42
CA ARG A 306 -136.37 43.24 -40.61
C ARG A 306 -137.37 44.33 -40.23
N LYS A 307 -136.91 45.51 -39.78
CA LYS A 307 -137.77 46.66 -39.46
C LYS A 307 -138.53 47.20 -40.67
N HIS A 308 -137.88 47.28 -41.83
CA HIS A 308 -138.55 47.63 -43.09
C HIS A 308 -139.68 46.64 -43.42
N PHE A 309 -139.42 45.33 -43.28
CA PHE A 309 -140.44 44.31 -43.54
C PHE A 309 -141.54 44.26 -42.47
N THR A 310 -141.27 44.58 -41.20
CA THR A 310 -142.31 44.63 -40.15
C THR A 310 -143.16 45.91 -40.16
N ASN A 311 -142.65 47.03 -40.70
CA ASN A 311 -143.42 48.27 -40.90
C ASN A 311 -144.19 48.29 -42.23
N SER A 312 -144.14 47.19 -43.00
CA SER A 312 -144.86 46.99 -44.27
C SER A 312 -146.05 46.02 -44.13
N SER A 313 -146.54 45.81 -42.90
CA SER A 313 -147.80 45.13 -42.56
C SER A 313 -148.66 46.06 -41.72
#